data_AF-A0A127CFP7-F1
#
_entry.id   AF-A0A127CFP7-F1
#
_cell.length_a   1.000
_cell.length_b   1.000
_cell.length_c   1.000
_cell.angle_alpha   90.00
_cell.angle_beta   90.00
_cell.angle_gamma   90.00
#
_symmetry.space_group_name_H-M   'P 1'
#
loop_
_entity.id
_entity.type
_entity.pdbx_description
1 polymer ?
#
loop_
_entity_poly.entity_id
_entity_poly.type
_entity_poly.pdbx_seq_one_letter_code
_entity_poly.pdbx_strand_id
1 'polypeptide(L)' 'MQNVETGATQPADEVDYAEHANTYKLFLNGTKYGTVHLVALLVAMAAGLLGPFGFIGSLIIFILISAIGIYILR' A
#
# COMPACT_ATOMS: atom_id res chain seq x y z
N MET A 1 37.93 -16.50 9.41
CA MET A 1 36.53 -16.66 9.86
C MET A 1 36.44 -15.98 11.21
N GLN A 2 35.89 -14.77 11.24
CA GLN A 2 35.81 -13.98 12.46
C GLN A 2 34.58 -14.44 13.23
N ASN A 3 34.79 -15.10 14.36
CA ASN A 3 33.72 -15.51 15.26
C ASN A 3 33.13 -14.24 15.86
N VAL A 4 31.95 -13.86 15.38
CA VAL A 4 31.13 -12.85 16.04
C VAL A 4 30.61 -13.53 17.30
N GLU A 5 31.28 -13.26 18.41
CA GLU A 5 30.75 -13.55 19.73
C GLU A 5 29.53 -12.64 19.93
N THR A 6 28.33 -13.17 19.65
CA THR A 6 27.09 -12.57 20.11
C THR A 6 27.13 -12.61 21.63
N GLY A 7 27.62 -11.53 22.24
CA GLY A 7 27.60 -11.34 23.69
C GLY A 7 26.18 -11.54 24.18
N ALA A 8 26.00 -12.55 25.03
CA ALA A 8 24.73 -13.01 25.58
C ALA A 8 24.10 -12.05 26.61
N THR A 9 24.20 -10.73 26.39
CA THR A 9 23.79 -9.71 27.37
C THR A 9 23.21 -8.42 26.78
N GLN A 10 23.13 -8.24 25.47
CA GLN A 10 22.31 -7.14 24.92
C GLN A 10 20.84 -7.60 24.95
N PRO A 11 19.92 -6.94 25.67
CA PRO A 11 18.51 -7.26 25.54
C PRO A 11 18.14 -7.15 24.06
N ALA A 12 17.59 -8.22 23.48
CA ALA A 12 17.14 -8.26 22.08
C ALA A 12 16.10 -7.16 21.74
N ASP A 13 15.62 -6.47 22.77
CA ASP A 13 14.66 -5.38 22.78
C ASP A 13 15.29 -3.99 22.49
N GLU A 14 16.63 -3.85 22.52
CA GLU A 14 17.33 -2.57 22.36
C GLU A 14 18.38 -2.60 21.24
N VAL A 15 18.06 -3.26 20.12
CA VAL A 15 18.75 -3.02 18.86
C VAL A 15 17.92 -1.95 18.12
N ASP A 16 18.54 -0.84 17.73
CA ASP A 16 17.87 0.24 17.00
C ASP A 16 17.31 -0.29 15.66
N TYR A 17 16.02 -0.62 15.65
CA TYR A 17 15.32 -1.15 14.50
C TYR A 17 14.72 -0.03 13.62
N ALA A 18 15.32 1.16 13.58
CA ALA A 18 14.87 2.29 12.76
C ALA A 18 14.61 1.89 11.29
N GLU A 19 15.48 1.04 10.71
CA GLU A 19 15.32 0.57 9.32
C GLU A 19 14.16 -0.42 9.13
N HIS A 20 13.87 -1.26 10.14
CA HIS A 20 12.68 -2.12 10.10
C HIS A 20 11.40 -1.29 10.18
N ALA A 21 11.36 -0.28 11.05
CA ALA A 21 10.21 0.62 11.17
C ALA A 21 10.00 1.42 9.87
N ASN A 22 11.07 1.86 9.21
CA ASN A 22 11.00 2.58 7.95
C ASN A 22 10.48 1.68 6.81
N THR A 23 11.08 0.50 6.64
CA THR A 23 10.66 -0.47 5.61
C THR A 23 9.22 -0.91 5.82
N TYR A 24 8.81 -1.14 7.07
CA TYR A 24 7.44 -1.49 7.40
C TYR A 24 6.46 -0.36 7.08
N LYS A 25 6.80 0.89 7.36
CA LYS A 25 5.98 2.06 6.97
C LYS A 25 5.84 2.16 5.45
N LEU A 26 6.91 1.91 4.70
CA LEU A 26 6.86 1.89 3.23
C LEU A 26 5.93 0.77 2.74
N PHE A 27 6.07 -0.45 3.27
CA PHE A 27 5.20 -1.57 2.95
C PHE A 27 3.73 -1.26 3.27
N LEU A 28 3.47 -0.66 4.42
CA LEU A 28 2.12 -0.32 4.86
C LEU A 28 1.51 0.72 3.93
N ASN A 29 2.24 1.79 3.60
CA ASN A 29 1.78 2.81 2.66
C ASN A 29 1.58 2.25 1.24
N GLY A 30 2.51 1.43 0.76
CA GLY A 30 2.43 0.79 -0.56
C GLY A 30 1.21 -0.11 -0.68
N THR A 31 0.98 -0.98 0.32
CA THR A 31 -0.19 -1.86 0.38
C THR A 31 -1.47 -1.03 0.50
N LYS A 32 -1.50 -0.05 1.40
CA LYS A 32 -2.65 0.83 1.67
C LYS A 32 -3.14 1.51 0.39
N TYR A 33 -2.27 2.24 -0.31
CA TYR A 33 -2.65 2.95 -1.52
C TYR A 33 -2.78 2.00 -2.73
N GLY A 34 -1.99 0.94 -2.79
CA GLY A 34 -2.06 -0.07 -3.85
C GLY A 34 -3.40 -0.80 -3.88
N THR A 35 -3.89 -1.27 -2.73
CA THR A 35 -5.19 -1.94 -2.62
C THR A 35 -6.34 -1.02 -3.04
N VAL A 36 -6.30 0.26 -2.66
CA VAL A 36 -7.32 1.25 -3.10
C VAL A 36 -7.37 1.35 -4.62
N HIS A 37 -6.22 1.46 -5.30
CA HIS A 37 -6.18 1.57 -6.76
C HIS A 37 -6.65 0.28 -7.44
N LEU A 38 -6.31 -0.90 -6.90
CA LEU A 38 -6.78 -2.17 -7.44
C LEU A 38 -8.30 -2.29 -7.35
N VAL A 39 -8.89 -1.96 -6.20
CA VAL A 39 -10.35 -1.98 -6.02
C VAL A 39 -11.02 -0.95 -6.93
N ALA A 40 -10.49 0.28 -7.00
CA ALA A 40 -11.01 1.32 -7.88
C ALA A 40 -10.98 0.89 -9.36
N LEU A 41 -9.90 0.24 -9.80
CA LEU A 41 -9.76 -0.28 -11.15
C LEU A 41 -10.81 -1.36 -11.45
N LEU A 42 -11.01 -2.31 -10.54
CA LEU A 42 -12.01 -3.37 -10.71
C LEU A 42 -13.43 -2.80 -10.80
N VAL A 43 -13.77 -1.82 -9.96
CA VAL A 43 -15.08 -1.14 -9.99
C VAL A 43 -15.26 -0.36 -11.29
N ALA A 44 -14.24 0.38 -11.73
CA ALA A 44 -14.27 1.11 -12.98
C ALA A 44 -14.44 0.18 -14.18
N MET A 45 -13.70 -0.93 -14.24
CA MET A 45 -13.84 -1.94 -15.29
C MET A 45 -15.23 -2.55 -15.30
N ALA A 46 -15.81 -2.86 -14.13
CA ALA A 46 -17.18 -3.33 -14.03
C ALA A 46 -18.17 -2.30 -14.59
N ALA A 47 -18.05 -1.02 -14.22
CA ALA A 47 -18.91 0.05 -14.71
C ALA A 47 -18.75 0.29 -16.23
N GLY A 48 -17.53 0.21 -16.76
CA GLY A 48 -17.24 0.47 -18.17
C GLY A 48 -17.57 -0.68 -19.13
N LEU A 49 -17.39 -1.92 -18.69
CA LEU A 49 -17.63 -3.11 -19.51
C LEU A 49 -19.04 -3.68 -19.35
N LEU A 50 -19.56 -3.73 -18.12
CA LEU A 50 -20.88 -4.29 -17.82
C LEU A 50 -21.97 -3.21 -17.76
N GLY A 51 -21.58 -1.95 -17.51
CA GLY A 51 -22.49 -0.80 -17.45
C GLY A 51 -22.46 0.06 -18.72
N PRO A 52 -23.28 1.13 -18.77
CA PRO A 52 -23.43 1.97 -19.96
C PRO A 52 -22.31 3.03 -20.14
N PHE A 53 -21.31 3.06 -19.27
CA PHE A 53 -20.38 4.19 -19.14
C PHE A 53 -19.22 4.17 -20.15
N GLY A 54 -18.93 3.02 -20.78
CA GLY A 54 -17.82 2.87 -21.72
C GLY A 54 -16.44 3.18 -21.10
N PHE A 55 -15.41 3.36 -21.94
CA PHE A 55 -14.03 3.60 -21.49
C PHE A 55 -13.82 4.95 -20.81
N ILE A 56 -14.35 6.04 -21.39
CA ILE A 56 -14.15 7.38 -20.82
C ILE A 56 -14.92 7.54 -19.51
N GLY A 57 -16.15 7.00 -19.43
CA GLY A 57 -16.92 7.04 -18.19
C GLY A 57 -16.29 6.21 -17.09
N SER A 58 -15.77 5.01 -17.39
CA SER A 58 -15.04 4.21 -16.39
C SER A 58 -13.73 4.87 -15.96
N LEU A 59 -13.02 5.54 -16.86
CA LEU A 59 -11.81 6.29 -16.49
C LEU A 59 -12.12 7.41 -15.50
N ILE A 60 -13.23 8.13 -15.67
CA ILE A 60 -13.68 9.14 -14.72
C ILE A 60 -14.02 8.50 -13.37
N ILE A 61 -14.77 7.39 -13.37
CA ILE A 61 -15.11 6.64 -12.15
C ILE A 61 -13.85 6.17 -11.42
N PHE A 62 -12.85 5.65 -12.14
CA PHE A 62 -11.57 5.24 -11.58
C PHE A 62 -10.86 6.39 -10.87
N ILE A 63 -10.77 7.56 -11.51
CA ILE A 63 -10.11 8.75 -10.95
C ILE A 63 -10.85 9.22 -9.70
N LEU A 64 -12.19 9.29 -9.74
CA LEU A 64 -12.99 9.73 -8.61
C LEU A 64 -12.85 8.80 -7.40
N ILE A 65 -12.99 7.49 -7.60
CA ILE A 65 -12.86 6.51 -6.50
C ILE A 65 -11.43 6.51 -5.96
N SER A 66 -10.41 6.60 -6.82
CA SER A 66 -9.02 6.67 -6.39
C SER A 66 -8.75 7.94 -5.56
N ALA A 67 -9.24 9.10 -6.01
CA ALA A 67 -9.08 10.36 -5.29
C ALA A 67 -9.79 10.33 -3.92
N ILE A 68 -11.02 9.83 -3.87
CA ILE A 68 -11.78 9.65 -2.63
C ILE A 68 -11.07 8.68 -1.69
N GLY A 69 -10.62 7.54 -2.21
CA GLY A 69 -9.89 6.54 -1.44
C GLY A 69 -8.60 7.11 -0.85
N ILE A 70 -7.78 7.79 -1.64
CA ILE A 70 -6.56 8.44 -1.14
C ILE A 70 -6.89 9.49 -0.07
N TYR A 71 -7.94 10.30 -0.26
CA TYR A 71 -8.33 11.33 0.71
C TYR A 71 -8.78 10.74 2.06
N ILE A 72 -9.57 9.66 2.05
CA ILE A 72 -10.01 8.99 3.27
C ILE A 72 -8.83 8.30 3.98
N LEU A 73 -7.87 7.79 3.20
CA LEU A 73 -6.71 7.05 3.70
C LEU A 73 -5.52 7.97 4.02
N ARG A 74 -5.64 9.30 3.89
CA ARG A 74 -4.63 10.24 4.37
C ARG A 74 -4.62 10.27 5.89
#